data_AF-A0A922MZ45-F1
#
_entry.id   AF-A0A922MZ45-F1
#
_cell.length_a   1.000
_cell.length_b   1.000
_cell.length_c   1.000
_cell.angle_alpha   90.00
_cell.angle_beta   90.00
_cell.angle_gamma   90.00
#
_symmetry.space_group_name_H-M   'P 1'
#
loop_
_entity.id
_entity.type
_entity.pdbx_description
1 polymer ?
#
loop_
_entity_poly.entity_id
_entity_poly.type
_entity_poly.pdbx_seq_one_letter_code
_entity_poly.pdbx_strand_id
1 'polypeptide(L)'
;MAPYKVCVLFGILAVCFFGACLAARKITGKSVVCVCNATYCDTISREPFVPNTYVVYSSSQSGLRFSKNRAELKQANYSGEIK
;
A
#
# COMPACT_ATOMS: atom_id res chain seq x y z
N MET A 1 -2.76 -4.94 7.56
CA MET A 1 -2.55 -3.59 8.15
C MET A 1 -3.47 -2.64 7.42
N ALA A 2 -4.49 -2.10 8.08
CA ALA A 2 -5.40 -1.16 7.46
C ALA A 2 -4.62 0.14 7.12
N PRO A 3 -4.82 0.73 5.93
CA PRO A 3 -4.30 2.07 5.66
C PRO A 3 -4.96 3.03 6.65
N TYR A 4 -4.26 3.44 7.69
CA TYR A 4 -4.79 4.45 8.60
C TYR A 4 -4.72 5.80 7.87
N LYS A 5 -5.91 6.31 7.52
CA LYS A 5 -6.09 7.62 6.91
C LYS A 5 -6.24 8.62 8.04
N VAL A 6 -5.20 9.40 8.30
CA VAL A 6 -5.33 10.58 9.16
C VAL A 6 -5.65 11.75 8.25
N CYS A 7 -6.90 12.20 8.25
CA CYS A 7 -7.31 13.39 7.52
C CYS A 7 -7.40 14.56 8.50
N VAL A 8 -6.57 15.58 8.31
CA VAL A 8 -6.61 16.82 9.09
C VAL A 8 -7.30 17.89 8.26
N LEU A 9 -8.26 18.59 8.86
CA LEU A 9 -8.93 19.73 8.25
C LEU A 9 -8.09 20.98 8.49
N PHE A 10 -7.54 21.55 7.42
CA PHE A 10 -6.97 22.90 7.42
C PHE A 10 -7.91 23.80 6.63
N GLY A 11 -8.80 24.51 7.34
CA GLY A 11 -9.87 25.29 6.72
C GLY A 11 -10.89 24.39 6.00
N ILE A 12 -11.10 24.62 4.71
CA ILE A 12 -12.01 23.83 3.85
C ILE A 12 -11.33 22.67 3.11
N LEU A 13 -10.01 22.53 3.17
CA LEU A 13 -9.27 21.47 2.49
C LEU A 13 -8.97 20.32 3.46
N ALA A 14 -9.45 19.11 3.13
CA ALA A 14 -9.13 17.90 3.88
C ALA A 14 -7.84 17.27 3.35
N VAL A 15 -6.77 17.30 4.15
CA VAL A 15 -5.49 16.68 3.77
C VAL A 15 -5.40 15.32 4.43
N CYS A 16 -5.46 14.25 3.62
CA CYS A 16 -5.33 12.89 4.10
C CYS A 16 -3.89 12.39 4.00
N PHE A 17 -3.29 12.09 5.15
CA PHE A 17 -2.03 11.37 5.22
C PHE A 17 -2.29 9.87 5.13
N PHE A 18 -1.78 9.28 4.06
CA PHE A 18 -1.73 7.83 3.87
C PHE A 18 -0.41 7.32 4.48
N GLY A 19 -0.41 7.07 5.78
CA GLY A 19 0.80 6.63 6.49
C GLY A 19 1.02 5.13 6.35
N ALA A 20 2.19 4.74 5.84
CA ALA A 20 2.57 3.34 5.62
C ALA A 20 3.67 2.85 6.60
N CYS A 21 4.07 3.67 7.58
CA CYS A 21 5.04 3.39 8.65
C CYS A 21 4.85 4.39 9.80
N LEU A 22 5.01 3.97 11.06
CA LEU A 22 4.90 4.85 12.23
C LEU A 22 6.16 5.72 12.43
N ALA A 23 7.33 5.27 11.97
CA ALA A 23 8.62 5.96 12.12
C ALA A 23 9.20 6.41 10.76
N ALA A 24 8.44 7.25 10.05
CA ALA A 24 8.82 7.79 8.74
C ALA A 24 9.85 8.94 8.84
N ARG A 25 10.97 8.85 8.12
CA ARG A 25 11.97 9.93 7.98
C ARG A 25 12.11 10.37 6.53
N LYS A 26 11.85 11.64 6.23
CA LYS A 26 12.01 12.21 4.89
C LYS A 26 13.49 12.40 4.54
N ILE A 27 13.87 12.05 3.31
CA ILE A 27 15.19 12.35 2.75
C ILE A 27 15.00 13.43 1.67
N THR A 28 15.64 14.58 1.85
CA THR A 28 15.53 15.72 0.93
C THR A 28 15.92 15.31 -0.50
N GLY A 29 15.09 15.69 -1.48
CA GLY A 29 15.28 15.33 -2.89
C GLY A 29 14.99 13.86 -3.23
N LYS A 30 14.57 13.03 -2.26
CA LYS A 30 14.25 11.60 -2.46
C LYS A 30 12.87 11.28 -1.86
N SER A 31 12.66 10.00 -1.52
CA SER A 31 11.48 9.52 -0.79
C SER A 31 11.73 9.52 0.74
N VAL A 32 10.86 8.84 1.46
CA VAL A 32 10.91 8.60 2.90
C VAL A 32 11.66 7.29 3.18
N VAL A 33 12.20 7.12 4.38
CA VAL A 33 12.68 5.82 4.90
C VAL A 33 11.89 5.45 6.14
N CYS A 34 11.62 4.16 6.33
CA CYS A 34 11.06 3.62 7.56
C CYS A 34 12.22 3.33 8.50
N VAL A 35 12.26 3.98 9.66
CA VAL A 35 13.39 3.82 10.59
C VAL A 35 13.09 2.65 11.53
N CYS A 36 13.98 1.66 11.49
CA CYS A 36 14.02 0.57 12.44
C CYS A 36 14.94 0.92 13.63
N ASN A 37 14.58 0.45 14.83
CA ASN A 37 15.42 0.51 16.02
C ASN A 37 15.33 -0.82 16.81
N ALA A 38 15.97 -0.89 17.98
CA ALA A 38 16.03 -2.12 18.78
C ALA A 38 14.66 -2.68 19.21
N THR A 39 13.62 -1.85 19.27
CA THR A 39 12.29 -2.21 19.75
C THR A 39 11.20 -2.07 18.69
N TYR A 40 11.53 -1.63 17.47
CA TYR A 40 10.56 -1.30 16.43
C TYR A 40 11.12 -1.52 15.03
N CYS A 41 10.36 -2.25 14.23
CA CYS A 41 10.44 -2.26 12.77
C CYS A 41 9.04 -2.47 12.20
N ASP A 42 8.77 -1.91 11.01
CA ASP A 42 7.57 -2.29 10.27
C ASP A 42 7.62 -3.77 9.88
N THR A 43 6.49 -4.45 10.02
CA THR A 43 6.34 -5.84 9.61
C THR A 43 5.23 -6.00 8.58
N ILE A 44 5.39 -6.94 7.66
CA ILE A 44 4.37 -7.28 6.67
C ILE A 44 3.61 -8.51 7.16
N SER A 45 2.29 -8.41 7.27
CA SER A 45 1.43 -9.57 7.52
C SER A 45 1.02 -10.22 6.20
N ARG A 46 1.39 -11.49 6.03
CA ARG A 46 0.95 -12.32 4.90
C ARG A 46 -0.45 -12.83 5.20
N GLU A 47 -1.37 -12.64 4.27
CA GLU A 47 -2.69 -13.27 4.38
C GLU A 47 -2.71 -14.58 3.60
N PRO A 48 -3.58 -15.51 4.01
CA PRO A 48 -3.82 -16.72 3.25
C PRO A 48 -4.29 -16.40 1.83
N PHE A 49 -4.02 -17.34 0.94
CA PHE A 49 -4.49 -17.30 -0.43
C PHE A 49 -6.02 -17.41 -0.47
N VAL A 50 -6.65 -16.61 -1.34
CA VAL A 50 -8.08 -16.68 -1.60
C VAL A 50 -8.25 -17.01 -3.08
N PRO A 51 -8.96 -18.10 -3.43
CA PRO A 51 -9.17 -18.50 -4.82
C PRO A 51 -9.71 -17.37 -5.68
N ASN A 52 -9.32 -17.35 -6.95
CA ASN A 52 -9.75 -16.35 -7.95
C ASN A 52 -9.42 -14.88 -7.59
N THR A 53 -8.48 -14.65 -6.68
CA THR A 53 -8.01 -13.30 -6.33
C THR A 53 -6.49 -13.21 -6.42
N TYR A 54 -6.00 -11.97 -6.50
CA TYR A 54 -4.59 -11.63 -6.36
C TYR A 54 -4.41 -10.49 -5.36
N VAL A 55 -3.20 -10.42 -4.79
CA VAL A 55 -2.82 -9.36 -3.86
C VAL A 55 -1.71 -8.52 -4.49
N VAL A 56 -1.92 -7.21 -4.53
CA VAL A 56 -0.95 -6.22 -4.99
C VAL A 56 -0.33 -5.54 -3.77
N TYR A 57 0.99 -5.46 -3.76
CA TYR A 57 1.75 -4.65 -2.81
C TYR A 57 2.40 -3.49 -3.55
N SER A 58 1.98 -2.27 -3.23
CA SER A 58 2.46 -1.06 -3.90
C SER A 58 3.38 -0.26 -2.98
N SER A 59 4.50 0.19 -3.55
CA SER A 59 5.40 1.17 -2.94
C SER A 59 5.63 2.33 -3.91
N SER A 60 5.78 3.55 -3.40
CA SER A 60 5.89 4.75 -4.24
C SER A 60 6.91 5.74 -3.69
N GLN A 61 7.41 6.60 -4.58
CA GLN A 61 8.26 7.72 -4.18
C GLN A 61 7.53 8.69 -3.24
N SER A 62 6.22 8.87 -3.41
CA SER A 62 5.38 9.70 -2.53
C SER A 62 5.21 9.14 -1.11
N GLY A 63 5.61 7.89 -0.86
CA GLY A 63 5.68 7.33 0.49
C GLY A 63 4.82 6.09 0.75
N LEU A 64 4.18 5.48 -0.26
CA LEU A 64 3.54 4.17 -0.05
C LEU A 64 4.59 3.13 0.35
N ARG A 65 4.26 2.30 1.35
CA ARG A 65 5.11 1.20 1.85
C ARG A 65 4.27 -0.06 1.97
N PHE A 66 4.56 -1.04 1.11
CA PHE A 66 3.86 -2.33 1.09
C PHE A 66 2.33 -2.18 1.20
N SER A 67 1.79 -1.15 0.54
CA SER A 67 0.36 -0.85 0.57
C SER A 67 -0.36 -1.99 -0.12
N LYS A 68 -1.13 -2.73 0.67
CA LYS A 68 -1.78 -3.95 0.23
C LYS A 68 -3.16 -3.65 -0.35
N ASN A 69 -3.43 -4.21 -1.51
CA ASN A 69 -4.77 -4.24 -2.09
C ASN A 69 -5.06 -5.65 -2.63
N ARG A 70 -6.32 -6.08 -2.58
CA ARG A 70 -6.79 -7.36 -3.12
C ARG A 70 -7.76 -7.08 -4.25
N ALA A 71 -7.62 -7.82 -5.34
CA ALA A 71 -8.52 -7.72 -6.48
C ALA A 71 -8.85 -9.11 -7.04
N GLU A 72 -9.97 -9.19 -7.74
CA GLU A 72 -10.45 -10.42 -8.37
C GLU A 72 -9.81 -10.61 -9.75
N LEU A 73 -9.56 -11.88 -10.10
CA LEU A 73 -9.15 -12.25 -11.44
C LEU A 73 -10.35 -12.13 -12.37
N LYS A 74 -10.20 -11.34 -13.45
CA LYS A 74 -11.20 -11.32 -14.53
C LYS A 74 -11.01 -12.56 -15.40
N GLN A 75 -12.11 -13.23 -15.70
CA GLN A 75 -12.09 -14.24 -16.77
C GLN A 75 -11.78 -13.54 -18.10
N ALA A 76 -10.74 -14.01 -18.77
CA ALA A 76 -10.52 -13.62 -20.15
C ALA A 76 -11.54 -14.37 -21.01
N ASN A 77 -12.41 -13.63 -21.70
CA ASN A 77 -13.20 -14.19 -22.79
C ASN A 77 -12.26 -14.45 -23.96
N TYR A 78 -11.66 -15.63 -24.00
CA TYR A 78 -10.93 -16.10 -25.16
C TYR A 78 -11.95 -16.41 -26.27
N SER A 79 -12.29 -15.40 -27.07
CA SER A 79 -12.92 -15.55 -28.39
C SER A 79 -11.86 -16.02 -29.39
N GLY A 80 -11.26 -17.19 -29.13
CA GLY A 80 -10.39 -17.86 -30.07
C GLY A 80 -11.21 -18.87 -30.86
N GLU A 81 -11.53 -18.53 -32.10
CA GLU A 81 -12.00 -19.49 -33.10
C GLU A 81 -10.91 -20.57 -33.23
N ILE A 82 -11.20 -21.81 -32.85
CA ILE A 82 -10.33 -22.95 -33.15
C ILE A 82 -10.37 -23.09 -34.68
N LYS A 83 -9.32 -22.63 -35.36
CA LYS A 83 -9.07 -22.98 -36.76
C LYS A 83 -8.41 -24.35 -36.85
#